data_AF-A0A0F9RV14-F1
#
_entry.id   AF-A0A0F9RV14-F1
#
_cell.length_a   1.000
_cell.length_b   1.000
_cell.length_c   1.000
_cell.angle_alpha   90.00
_cell.angle_beta   90.00
_cell.angle_gamma   90.00
#
_symmetry.space_group_name_H-M   'P 1'
#
loop_
_entity.id
_entity.type
_entity.pdbx_description
1 polymer ?
#
loop_
_entity_poly.entity_id
_entity_poly.type
_entity_poly.pdbx_seq_one_letter_code
_entity_poly.pdbx_strand_id
1 'polypeptide(L)'
;MEYYYPRCGNKKIIKYTTSFNCPKCLDNEEFPLEFDMEDFHTIEDKSEILSVREKLAFLKAVEVDFKDPAKRKAFLKCIEEDVEK
;
A
#
# COMPACT_ATOMS: atom_id res chain seq x y z
N MET A 1 -22.97 1.62 -0.98
CA MET A 1 -21.78 2.29 -0.41
C MET A 1 -21.22 3.24 -1.45
N GLU A 2 -21.11 4.52 -1.13
CA GLU A 2 -20.34 5.45 -1.96
C GLU A 2 -18.86 5.29 -1.62
N TYR A 3 -18.03 5.03 -2.61
CA TYR A 3 -16.58 4.94 -2.44
C TYR A 3 -16.01 6.36 -2.53
N TYR A 4 -15.02 6.64 -1.70
CA TYR A 4 -14.24 7.86 -1.72
C TYR A 4 -12.78 7.49 -1.81
N TYR A 5 -12.01 8.37 -2.44
CA TYR A 5 -10.59 8.13 -2.59
C TYR A 5 -9.84 8.32 -1.26
N PRO A 6 -8.98 7.37 -0.82
CA PRO A 6 -8.33 7.42 0.50
C PRO A 6 -7.51 8.69 0.75
N ARG A 7 -6.81 9.20 -0.26
CA ARG A 7 -5.90 10.35 -0.10
C ARG A 7 -6.60 11.71 -0.09
N CYS A 8 -7.62 11.88 -0.93
CA CYS A 8 -8.21 13.20 -1.20
C CYS A 8 -9.72 13.27 -0.96
N GLY A 9 -10.35 12.16 -0.54
CA GLY A 9 -11.80 12.07 -0.31
C GLY A 9 -12.66 12.21 -1.57
N ASN A 10 -12.05 12.27 -2.78
CA ASN A 10 -12.79 12.49 -4.01
C ASN A 10 -13.69 11.29 -4.34
N LYS A 11 -14.97 11.56 -4.64
CA LYS A 11 -15.94 10.54 -5.06
C LYS A 11 -15.80 10.15 -6.53
N LYS A 12 -15.17 11.00 -7.35
CA LYS A 12 -14.87 10.69 -8.76
C LYS A 12 -13.63 9.80 -8.81
N ILE A 13 -13.87 8.49 -8.83
CA ILE A 13 -12.87 7.44 -8.98
C ILE A 13 -13.12 6.64 -10.25
N ILE A 14 -12.06 6.09 -10.83
CA ILE A 14 -12.14 5.12 -11.92
C ILE A 14 -11.97 3.74 -11.28
N LYS A 15 -12.97 2.88 -11.44
CA LYS A 15 -12.98 1.53 -10.88
C LYS A 15 -12.57 0.51 -11.93
N TYR A 16 -11.76 -0.46 -11.49
CA TYR A 16 -11.40 -1.66 -12.22
C TYR A 16 -12.00 -2.88 -11.51
N THR A 17 -11.64 -4.09 -11.95
CA THR A 17 -12.16 -5.33 -11.37
C THR A 17 -11.75 -5.51 -9.90
N THR A 18 -10.49 -5.19 -9.56
CA THR A 18 -9.92 -5.44 -8.22
C THR A 18 -9.34 -4.18 -7.57
N SER A 19 -9.28 -3.07 -8.31
CA SER A 19 -8.62 -1.84 -7.88
C SER A 19 -9.39 -0.61 -8.34
N PHE A 20 -8.94 0.56 -7.89
CA PHE A 20 -9.47 1.84 -8.34
C PHE A 20 -8.39 2.92 -8.25
N ASN A 21 -8.52 3.97 -9.05
CA ASN A 21 -7.65 5.14 -8.97
C ASN A 21 -8.47 6.44 -8.95
N CYS A 22 -7.81 7.54 -8.58
CA CYS A 22 -8.37 8.88 -8.68
C CYS A 22 -7.56 9.68 -9.71
N PRO A 23 -8.21 10.32 -10.69
CA PRO A 23 -7.52 11.13 -11.69
C PRO A 23 -6.85 12.39 -11.12
N LYS A 24 -7.09 12.72 -9.84
CA LYS A 24 -6.48 13.88 -9.16
C LYS A 24 -5.27 13.52 -8.32
N CYS A 25 -5.14 12.26 -7.90
CA CYS A 25 -4.05 11.85 -7.03
C CYS A 25 -3.00 11.19 -7.91
N LEU A 26 -1.92 11.93 -8.14
CA LEU A 26 -0.80 11.49 -8.97
C LEU A 26 0.41 11.22 -8.08
N ASP A 27 1.25 10.29 -8.50
CA ASP A 27 2.57 10.10 -7.94
C ASP A 27 3.60 11.08 -8.53
N ASN A 28 4.86 10.94 -8.12
CA ASN A 28 5.97 11.79 -8.56
C ASN A 28 6.29 11.68 -10.06
N GLU A 29 5.79 10.64 -10.73
CA GLU A 29 5.94 10.43 -12.17
C GLU A 29 4.67 10.86 -12.93
N GLU A 30 3.77 11.60 -12.27
CA GLU A 30 2.48 12.07 -12.80
C GLU A 30 1.51 10.95 -13.19
N PHE A 31 1.67 9.74 -12.65
CA PHE A 31 0.71 8.64 -12.86
C PHE A 31 -0.35 8.60 -11.75
N PRO A 32 -1.62 8.28 -12.08
CA PRO A 32 -2.66 8.10 -11.08
C PRO A 32 -2.31 7.03 -10.06
N LEU A 33 -2.42 7.36 -8.78
CA LEU A 33 -2.26 6.42 -7.69
C LEU A 33 -3.40 5.39 -7.72
N GLU A 34 -3.04 4.11 -7.69
CA GLU A 34 -3.96 2.97 -7.73
C GLU A 34 -4.03 2.31 -6.35
N PHE A 35 -5.24 1.93 -5.93
CA PHE A 35 -5.53 1.32 -4.64
C PHE A 35 -6.32 0.04 -4.83
N ASP A 36 -6.03 -0.98 -4.02
CA ASP A 36 -6.77 -2.24 -4.01
C ASP A 36 -8.15 -2.05 -3.37
N MET A 37 -9.19 -2.65 -3.96
CA MET A 37 -10.53 -2.63 -3.37
C MET A 37 -10.58 -3.40 -2.07
N GLU A 38 -9.82 -4.50 -1.96
CA GLU A 38 -9.78 -5.33 -0.76
C GLU A 38 -9.30 -4.52 0.45
N ASP A 39 -8.15 -3.86 0.35
CA ASP A 39 -7.63 -2.92 1.35
C ASP A 39 -8.65 -1.87 1.76
N PHE A 40 -9.36 -1.30 0.77
CA PHE A 40 -10.38 -0.30 1.04
C PHE A 40 -11.54 -0.86 1.87
N HIS A 41 -11.80 -2.17 1.80
CA HIS A 41 -12.82 -2.83 2.60
C HIS A 41 -12.32 -3.32 3.96
N THR A 42 -11.05 -3.71 4.06
CA THR A 42 -10.50 -4.37 5.25
C THR A 42 -9.79 -3.42 6.21
N ILE A 43 -9.15 -2.37 5.73
CA ILE A 43 -8.39 -1.42 6.57
C ILE A 43 -9.33 -0.34 7.09
N GLU A 44 -9.47 -0.19 8.40
CA GLU A 44 -10.38 0.79 9.00
C GLU A 44 -9.97 2.23 8.70
N ASP A 45 -8.72 2.58 9.00
CA ASP A 45 -8.17 3.91 8.71
C ASP A 45 -7.74 4.00 7.25
N LYS A 46 -8.53 4.72 6.44
CA LYS A 46 -8.25 4.89 5.01
C LYS A 46 -6.95 5.66 4.75
N SER A 47 -6.47 6.45 5.70
CA SER A 47 -5.21 7.20 5.52
C SER A 47 -3.98 6.28 5.52
N GLU A 48 -4.09 5.10 6.14
CA GLU A 48 -3.03 4.09 6.21
C GLU A 48 -2.94 3.20 4.97
N ILE A 49 -3.95 3.23 4.10
CA ILE A 49 -3.95 2.43 2.87
C ILE A 49 -2.80 2.90 1.97
N LEU A 50 -1.96 1.96 1.57
CA LEU A 50 -0.89 2.18 0.60
C LEU A 50 -1.41 1.93 -0.82
N SER A 51 -0.96 2.75 -1.77
CA SER A 51 -1.17 2.48 -3.18
C SER A 51 -0.41 1.22 -3.62
N VAL A 52 -0.87 0.59 -4.71
CA VAL A 52 -0.23 -0.59 -5.30
C VAL A 52 1.25 -0.35 -5.57
N ARG A 53 1.61 0.83 -6.09
CA ARG A 53 3.01 1.22 -6.34
C ARG A 53 3.82 1.33 -5.05
N GLU A 54 3.27 1.94 -4.00
CA GLU A 54 3.93 2.04 -2.68
C GLU A 54 4.19 0.66 -2.08
N LYS A 55 3.20 -0.26 -2.15
CA LYS A 55 3.37 -1.66 -1.72
C LYS A 55 4.50 -2.35 -2.49
N LEU A 56 4.52 -2.21 -3.81
CA LEU A 56 5.55 -2.81 -4.66
C LEU A 56 6.94 -2.22 -4.39
N ALA A 57 7.03 -0.92 -4.14
CA ALA A 57 8.29 -0.26 -3.78
C ALA A 57 8.81 -0.79 -2.44
N PHE A 58 7.94 -0.95 -1.45
CA PHE A 58 8.28 -1.55 -0.17
C PHE A 58 8.80 -2.99 -0.35
N LEU A 59 8.06 -3.83 -1.08
CA LEU A 59 8.47 -5.22 -1.33
C LEU A 59 9.81 -5.32 -2.07
N LYS A 60 10.08 -4.44 -3.04
CA LYS A 60 11.38 -4.38 -3.73
C LYS A 60 12.52 -4.00 -2.79
N ALA A 61 12.31 -3.00 -1.93
CA ALA A 61 13.31 -2.60 -0.94
C ALA A 61 13.62 -3.76 0.03
N VAL A 62 12.56 -4.43 0.50
CA VAL A 62 12.66 -5.63 1.34
C VAL A 62 13.42 -6.75 0.60
N GLU A 63 13.10 -7.04 -0.65
CA GLU A 63 13.78 -8.08 -1.42
C GLU A 63 15.30 -7.80 -1.55
N VAL A 64 15.67 -6.54 -1.80
CA VAL A 64 17.07 -6.13 -1.87
C VAL A 64 17.78 -6.31 -0.53
N ASP A 65 17.16 -5.92 0.58
CA ASP A 65 17.74 -6.08 1.91
C ASP A 65 17.83 -7.55 2.35
N PHE A 66 16.87 -8.39 1.93
CA PHE A 66 16.84 -9.81 2.25
C PHE A 66 17.83 -10.68 1.46
N LYS A 67 18.48 -10.13 0.44
CA LYS A 67 19.64 -10.77 -0.20
C LYS A 67 20.83 -10.87 0.75
N ASP A 68 20.90 -10.00 1.77
CA ASP A 68 21.85 -10.10 2.86
C ASP A 68 21.31 -11.02 3.97
N PRO A 69 21.95 -12.18 4.24
CA PRO A 69 21.52 -13.11 5.27
C PRO A 69 21.46 -12.50 6.68
N ALA A 70 22.32 -11.53 6.98
CA ALA A 70 22.38 -10.88 8.29
C ALA A 70 21.18 -9.94 8.50
N LYS A 71 20.85 -9.14 7.48
CA LYS A 71 19.66 -8.27 7.51
C LYS A 71 18.37 -9.07 7.56
N ARG A 72 18.29 -10.18 6.81
CA ARG A 72 17.16 -11.11 6.87
C ARG A 72 16.94 -11.67 8.28
N LYS A 73 18.00 -12.10 8.96
CA LYS A 73 17.93 -12.64 10.32
C LYS A 73 17.52 -11.56 11.33
N ALA A 74 18.01 -10.33 11.18
CA ALA A 74 17.63 -9.22 12.04
C ALA A 74 16.14 -8.86 11.88
N PHE A 75 15.64 -8.79 10.65
CA PHE A 75 14.23 -8.48 10.38
C PHE A 75 13.28 -9.56 10.93
N LEU A 76 13.61 -10.85 10.74
CA LEU A 76 12.82 -11.95 11.33
C LEU A 76 12.74 -11.85 12.86
N LYS A 77 13.85 -11.50 13.52
CA LYS A 77 13.88 -11.31 14.97
C LYS A 77 13.00 -10.15 15.43
N CYS A 78 12.96 -9.04 14.68
CA CYS A 78 12.06 -7.93 15.00
C CYS A 78 10.59 -8.31 14.86
N ILE A 79 10.22 -9.11 13.85
CA ILE A 79 8.84 -9.61 13.70
C ILE A 79 8.45 -10.53 14.86
N GLU A 80 9.34 -11.45 15.25
CA GLU A 80 9.09 -12.34 16.39
C GLU A 80 8.81 -11.55 17.68
N GLU A 81 9.58 -10.47 17.91
CA GLU A 81 9.43 -9.60 19.07
C GLU A 81 8.13 -8.76 19.06
N ASP A 82 7.61 -8.40 17.89
CA ASP A 82 6.33 -7.66 17.76
C ASP A 82 5.10 -8.58 17.84
N VAL A 83 5.21 -9.87 17.49
CA VAL A 83 4.11 -10.85 17.60
C VAL A 83 3.90 -11.31 19.04
N GLU A 84 4.92 -11.26 19.88
CA GLU A 84 4.84 -11.64 21.31
C GLU A 84 4.33 -10.52 22.24
N LYS A 85 3.90 -9.38 21.69
CA LYS A 85 3.50 -8.18 22.42
C LYS A 85 2.00 -7.89 22.30
#